data_AF-A0A915HRX4-F1
#
_entry.id   AF-A0A915HRX4-F1
#
_cell.length_a   1.000
_cell.length_b   1.000
_cell.length_c   1.000
_cell.angle_alpha   90.00
_cell.angle_beta   90.00
_cell.angle_gamma   90.00
#
_symmetry.space_group_name_H-M   'P 1'
#
loop_
_entity.id
_entity.type
_entity.pdbx_description
1 polymer ?
#
loop_
_entity_poly.entity_id
_entity_poly.type
_entity_poly.pdbx_seq_one_letter_code
_entity_poly.pdbx_strand_id
1 'polypeptide(L)'
;MDTMQYVRMALVIIGKMILTCVFVILYVYTPELFPTVIRSTGVGCCSMVSRVGGIVASYLSLWLADLYPEIVVSIFGLSCLVATCLVLHLPETAGYPQLETLEQAEEFGKDQKLFGCNFCQQSEQSVVMRFVEKCTLLFKK
;
A
#
# COMPACT_ATOMS: atom_id res chain seq x y z
N MET A 1 21.27 -2.34 32.66
CA MET A 1 20.85 -3.09 31.44
C MET A 1 19.78 -2.30 30.67
N ASP A 2 19.72 -0.98 30.86
CA ASP A 2 18.54 -0.17 30.56
C ASP A 2 18.69 0.59 29.24
N THR A 3 19.91 1.05 28.91
CA THR A 3 20.17 1.85 27.72
C THR A 3 19.84 1.11 26.42
N MET A 4 20.20 -0.17 26.30
CA MET A 4 19.91 -0.97 25.10
C MET A 4 18.41 -1.23 24.91
N GLN A 5 17.66 -1.31 26.00
CA GLN A 5 16.21 -1.50 25.98
C GLN A 5 15.49 -0.20 25.61
N TYR A 6 15.94 0.95 26.13
CA TYR A 6 15.45 2.28 25.74
C TYR A 6 15.66 2.55 24.25
N VAL A 7 16.85 2.23 23.71
CA VAL A 7 17.14 2.40 22.27
C VAL A 7 16.21 1.54 21.41
N ARG A 8 15.99 0.28 21.79
CA ARG A 8 15.07 -0.62 21.05
C ARG A 8 13.64 -0.10 21.07
N MET A 9 13.15 0.37 22.22
CA MET A 9 11.79 0.93 22.32
C MET A 9 11.64 2.23 21.53
N ALA A 10 12.64 3.12 21.57
CA ALA A 10 12.64 4.34 20.79
C ALA A 10 12.54 4.05 19.28
N LEU A 11 13.33 3.09 18.78
CA LEU A 11 13.28 2.66 17.37
C LEU A 11 11.89 2.12 16.98
N VAL A 12 11.27 1.30 17.83
CA VAL A 12 9.94 0.75 17.58
C VAL A 12 8.88 1.86 17.56
N ILE A 13 8.96 2.83 18.46
CA ILE A 13 8.01 3.95 18.52
C ILE A 13 8.14 4.80 17.25
N ILE A 14 9.35 5.15 16.83
CA ILE A 14 9.59 5.91 15.60
C ILE A 14 8.99 5.17 14.39
N GLY A 15 9.21 3.87 14.28
CA GLY A 15 8.62 3.05 13.22
C GLY A 15 7.09 3.10 13.21
N LYS A 16 6.43 3.00 14.37
CA LYS A 16 4.96 3.09 14.49
C LYS A 16 4.42 4.48 14.14
N MET A 17 5.16 5.53 14.46
CA MET A 17 4.78 6.90 14.11
C MET A 17 4.80 7.10 12.59
N ILE A 18 5.85 6.65 11.91
CA ILE A 18 5.97 6.74 10.45
C ILE A 18 4.82 6.01 9.76
N LEU A 19 4.50 4.79 10.19
CA LEU A 19 3.36 4.03 9.65
C LEU A 19 2.05 4.82 9.80
N THR A 20 1.82 5.45 10.95
CA THR A 20 0.61 6.26 11.18
C THR A 20 0.56 7.46 10.25
N CYS A 21 1.68 8.17 10.07
CA CYS A 21 1.76 9.29 9.13
C CYS A 21 1.45 8.86 7.70
N VAL A 22 1.99 7.72 7.24
CA VAL A 22 1.69 7.16 5.91
C VAL A 22 0.21 6.84 5.77
N PHE A 23 -0.43 6.25 6.79
CA PHE A 23 -1.87 5.99 6.77
C PHE A 23 -2.70 7.27 6.64
N VAL A 24 -2.30 8.36 7.31
CA VAL A 24 -2.97 9.66 7.20
C VAL A 24 -2.83 10.22 5.79
N ILE A 25 -1.61 10.20 5.22
CA ILE A 25 -1.34 10.68 3.86
C ILE A 25 -2.15 9.87 2.83
N LEU A 26 -2.16 8.54 2.93
CA LEU A 26 -2.98 7.68 2.07
C LEU A 26 -4.46 8.03 2.17
N TYR A 27 -4.97 8.30 3.36
CA TYR A 27 -6.38 8.68 3.55
C TYR A 27 -6.75 10.00 2.89
N VAL A 28 -5.79 10.93 2.81
CA VAL A 28 -5.91 12.23 2.13
C VAL A 28 -5.77 12.08 0.62
N TYR A 29 -4.85 11.24 0.14
CA TYR A 29 -4.66 10.95 -1.29
C TYR A 29 -5.78 10.11 -1.91
N THR A 30 -6.39 9.21 -1.14
CA THR A 30 -7.47 8.33 -1.64
C THR A 30 -8.62 9.11 -2.30
N PRO A 31 -9.21 10.17 -1.71
CA PRO A 31 -10.25 10.94 -2.37
C PRO A 31 -9.77 11.80 -3.54
N GLU A 32 -8.48 12.13 -3.60
CA GLU A 32 -7.91 12.88 -4.73
C GLU A 32 -7.80 11.98 -5.96
N LEU A 33 -7.51 10.70 -5.77
CA LEU A 33 -7.35 9.72 -6.84
C LEU A 33 -8.63 8.97 -7.21
N PHE A 34 -9.53 8.73 -6.24
CA PHE A 34 -10.68 7.86 -6.40
C PHE A 34 -12.01 8.61 -6.21
N PRO A 35 -12.96 8.50 -7.16
CA PRO A 35 -14.31 9.05 -7.00
C PRO A 35 -15.03 8.37 -5.83
N THR A 36 -15.94 9.11 -5.18
CA THR A 36 -16.64 8.74 -3.93
C THR A 36 -17.34 7.39 -3.97
N VAL A 37 -17.73 6.89 -5.15
CA VAL A 37 -18.38 5.59 -5.35
C VAL A 37 -17.51 4.37 -5.05
N ILE A 38 -16.18 4.47 -5.19
CA ILE A 38 -15.26 3.33 -4.98
C ILE A 38 -14.33 3.51 -3.78
N ARG A 39 -14.32 4.69 -3.16
CA ARG A 39 -13.43 5.02 -2.03
C ARG A 39 -13.58 4.07 -0.84
N SER A 40 -14.81 3.76 -0.42
CA SER A 40 -15.06 2.88 0.74
C SER A 40 -14.63 1.43 0.46
N THR A 41 -14.91 0.92 -0.74
CA THR A 41 -14.52 -0.43 -1.16
C THR A 41 -13.00 -0.56 -1.33
N GLY A 42 -12.33 0.48 -1.86
CA GLY A 42 -10.87 0.52 -1.98
C GLY A 42 -10.16 0.41 -0.63
N VAL A 43 -10.53 1.24 0.35
CA VAL A 43 -9.96 1.20 1.71
C VAL A 43 -10.24 -0.13 2.42
N GLY A 44 -11.44 -0.71 2.22
CA GLY A 44 -11.79 -2.04 2.73
C GLY A 44 -10.89 -3.15 2.16
N CYS A 45 -10.63 -3.14 0.85
CA CYS A 45 -9.75 -4.11 0.20
C CYS A 45 -8.30 -3.97 0.67
N CYS A 46 -7.77 -2.74 0.77
CA CYS A 46 -6.44 -2.50 1.33
C CYS A 46 -6.30 -3.06 2.75
N SER A 47 -7.35 -2.93 3.57
CA SER A 47 -7.38 -3.51 4.91
C SER A 47 -7.30 -5.04 4.88
N MET A 48 -7.99 -5.71 3.96
CA MET A 48 -7.89 -7.16 3.80
C MET A 48 -6.49 -7.59 3.38
N VAL A 49 -5.87 -6.89 2.43
CA VAL A 49 -4.50 -7.16 1.99
C VAL A 49 -3.51 -6.99 3.15
N SER A 50 -3.66 -5.95 3.97
CA SER A 50 -2.84 -5.74 5.17
C SER A 50 -2.96 -6.91 6.16
N ARG A 51 -4.17 -7.47 6.33
CA ARG A 51 -4.39 -8.64 7.20
C ARG A 51 -3.74 -9.90 6.64
N VAL A 52 -3.86 -10.15 5.33
CA VAL A 52 -3.19 -11.28 4.68
C VAL A 52 -1.67 -11.13 4.80
N GLY A 53 -1.12 -9.94 4.58
CA GLY A 53 0.30 -9.66 4.77
C GLY A 53 0.75 -9.93 6.21
N GLY A 54 -0.04 -9.57 7.21
CA GLY A 54 0.21 -9.89 8.62
C GLY A 54 0.24 -11.40 8.89
N ILE A 55 -0.70 -12.17 8.32
CA ILE A 55 -0.74 -13.64 8.46
C ILE A 55 0.51 -14.27 7.83
N VAL A 56 0.88 -13.84 6.62
CA VAL A 56 2.08 -14.33 5.93
C VAL A 56 3.34 -13.98 6.74
N ALA A 57 3.42 -12.78 7.30
CA ALA A 57 4.53 -12.36 8.14
C ALA A 57 4.65 -13.19 9.43
N SER A 58 3.53 -13.43 10.12
CA SER A 58 3.52 -14.29 11.30
C SER A 58 3.90 -15.74 10.96
N TYR A 59 3.45 -16.25 9.81
CA TYR A 59 3.80 -17.60 9.36
C TYR A 59 5.29 -17.75 9.04
N LEU A 60 5.86 -16.78 8.30
CA LEU A 60 7.30 -16.73 8.02
C LEU A 60 8.12 -16.58 9.30
N SER A 61 7.66 -15.75 10.24
CA SER A 61 8.32 -15.60 11.53
C SER A 61 8.29 -16.91 12.33
N LEU A 62 7.20 -17.67 12.32
CA LEU A 62 7.10 -18.91 13.08
C LEU A 62 8.02 -20.00 12.51
N TRP A 63 8.08 -20.14 11.18
CA TRP A 63 8.84 -21.22 10.54
C TRP A 63 10.33 -20.93 10.41
N LEU A 64 10.70 -19.67 10.20
CA LEU A 64 12.05 -19.28 9.81
C LEU A 64 12.83 -18.61 10.94
N ALA A 65 12.18 -18.06 11.97
CA ALA A 65 12.90 -17.42 13.08
C ALA A 65 13.69 -18.41 13.93
N ASP A 66 13.28 -19.68 14.00
CA ASP A 66 13.98 -20.71 14.78
C ASP A 66 15.27 -21.19 14.10
N LEU A 67 15.37 -21.10 12.76
CA LEU A 67 16.57 -21.49 12.02
C LEU A 67 17.45 -20.28 11.63
N TYR A 68 16.86 -19.19 11.11
CA TYR A 68 17.59 -18.05 10.55
C TYR A 68 16.83 -16.72 10.68
N PRO A 69 16.93 -16.02 11.83
CA PRO A 69 16.21 -14.76 12.06
C PRO A 69 16.65 -13.62 11.14
N GLU A 70 17.91 -13.60 10.71
CA GLU A 70 18.44 -12.53 9.84
C GLU A 70 17.85 -12.55 8.43
N ILE A 71 17.53 -13.73 7.91
CA ILE A 71 16.98 -13.90 6.56
C ILE A 71 15.59 -13.28 6.46
N VAL A 72 14.75 -13.47 7.49
CA VAL A 72 13.40 -12.90 7.54
C VAL A 72 13.44 -11.37 7.51
N VAL A 73 14.29 -10.77 8.34
CA VAL A 73 14.44 -9.31 8.41
C VAL A 73 14.92 -8.74 7.08
N SER A 74 15.86 -9.42 6.41
CA SER A 74 16.36 -9.01 5.11
C SER A 74 15.27 -9.02 4.03
N ILE A 75 14.47 -10.09 3.94
CA ILE A 75 13.39 -10.20 2.94
C ILE A 75 12.34 -9.10 3.12
N PHE A 76 11.89 -8.86 4.36
CA PHE A 76 10.95 -7.79 4.66
C PHE A 76 11.54 -6.41 4.35
N GLY A 77 12.78 -6.17 4.76
CA GLY A 77 13.48 -4.91 4.48
C GLY A 77 13.62 -4.62 2.98
N LEU A 78 14.04 -5.62 2.19
CA LEU A 78 14.17 -5.50 0.74
C LEU A 78 12.82 -5.24 0.07
N SER A 79 11.75 -5.91 0.49
CA SER A 79 10.41 -5.68 -0.05
C SER A 79 9.94 -4.24 0.19
N CYS A 80 10.20 -3.67 1.36
CA CYS A 80 9.89 -2.28 1.68
C CYS A 80 10.72 -1.32 0.82
N LEU A 81 12.03 -1.57 0.64
CA LEU A 81 12.89 -0.73 -0.19
C LEU A 81 12.44 -0.71 -1.65
N VAL A 82 12.07 -1.88 -2.20
CA VAL A 82 11.52 -1.97 -3.56
C VAL A 82 10.22 -1.17 -3.65
N ALA A 83 9.30 -1.35 -2.70
CA ALA A 83 8.04 -0.60 -2.67
C ALA A 83 8.26 0.92 -2.58
N THR A 84 9.15 1.39 -1.71
CA THR A 84 9.48 2.81 -1.59
C THR A 84 10.13 3.35 -2.86
N CYS A 85 11.05 2.61 -3.48
CA CYS A 85 11.68 3.02 -4.74
C CYS A 85 10.66 3.14 -5.88
N LEU A 86 9.67 2.26 -5.90
CA LEU A 86 8.54 2.32 -6.82
C LEU A 86 7.68 3.57 -6.56
N VAL A 87 7.35 3.86 -5.30
CA VAL A 87 6.60 5.07 -4.91
C VAL A 87 7.33 6.35 -5.28
N LEU A 88 8.67 6.40 -5.15
CA LEU A 88 9.46 7.55 -5.58
C LEU A 88 9.52 7.73 -7.11
N HIS A 89 9.29 6.65 -7.88
CA HIS A 89 9.19 6.70 -9.34
C HIS A 89 7.79 7.12 -9.82
N LEU A 90 6.81 7.28 -8.93
CA LEU A 90 5.54 7.86 -9.32
C LEU A 90 5.75 9.34 -9.68
N PRO A 91 5.32 9.79 -10.87
CA PRO A 91 5.18 11.21 -11.11
C PRO A 91 4.17 11.76 -10.11
N GLU A 92 4.63 12.69 -9.28
CA GLU A 92 3.82 13.41 -8.28
C GLU A 92 2.53 13.93 -8.93
N THR A 93 1.38 13.43 -8.48
CA THR A 93 0.03 13.82 -8.90
C THR A 93 -0.39 15.23 -8.43
N ALA A 94 0.54 15.99 -7.84
CA ALA A 94 0.30 17.30 -7.24
C ALA A 94 0.01 18.36 -8.32
N GLY A 95 -1.28 18.63 -8.58
CA GLY A 95 -1.71 19.77 -9.40
C GLY A 95 -2.97 19.58 -10.23
N TYR A 96 -3.55 18.38 -10.27
CA TYR A 96 -4.79 18.15 -11.01
C TYR A 96 -6.03 18.48 -10.16
N PRO A 97 -7.05 19.14 -10.73
CA PRO A 97 -8.31 19.40 -10.02
C PRO A 97 -8.96 18.07 -9.61
N GLN A 98 -9.65 18.08 -8.46
CA GLN A 98 -10.33 16.92 -7.89
C GLN A 98 -11.17 16.19 -8.96
N LEU A 99 -11.00 14.88 -9.06
CA LEU A 99 -11.77 14.01 -9.95
C LEU A 99 -13.20 13.84 -9.41
N GLU A 100 -14.08 14.82 -9.66
CA GLU A 100 -15.47 14.79 -9.20
C GLU A 100 -16.36 13.88 -10.05
N THR A 101 -15.94 13.53 -11.27
CA THR A 101 -16.73 12.77 -12.25
C THR A 101 -16.00 11.53 -12.79
N LEU A 102 -16.76 10.48 -13.11
CA LEU A 102 -16.22 9.22 -13.66
C LEU A 102 -15.54 9.41 -15.03
N GLU A 103 -16.02 10.35 -15.86
CA GLU A 103 -15.40 10.67 -17.16
C GLU A 103 -13.99 11.27 -16.99
N GLN A 104 -13.78 12.13 -16.01
CA GLN A 104 -12.45 12.69 -15.73
C GLN A 104 -11.46 11.62 -15.22
N ALA A 105 -11.94 10.61 -14.48
CA ALA A 105 -11.10 9.49 -14.05
C ALA A 105 -10.66 8.60 -15.23
N GLU A 106 -11.48 8.49 -16.27
CA GLU A 106 -11.17 7.72 -17.48
C GLU A 106 -10.15 8.44 -18.39
N GLU A 107 -10.23 9.76 -18.48
CA GLU A 107 -9.23 10.59 -19.17
C GLU A 107 -7.86 10.55 -18.49
N PHE A 108 -7.82 10.67 -17.15
CA PHE A 108 -6.58 10.56 -16.38
C PHE A 108 -5.89 9.19 -16.58
N GLY A 109 -6.67 8.13 -16.74
CA GLY A 109 -6.18 6.78 -17.04
C GLY A 109 -5.57 6.62 -18.44
N LYS A 110 -5.88 7.49 -19.41
CA LYS A 110 -5.27 7.46 -20.75
C LYS A 110 -3.88 8.09 -20.77
N ASP A 111 -3.67 9.19 -20.05
CA ASP A 111 -2.36 9.84 -19.95
C ASP A 111 -1.33 8.96 -19.21
N GLN A 112 -1.77 8.20 -18.20
CA GLN A 112 -0.91 7.24 -17.49
C GLN A 112 -0.40 6.09 -18.38
N LYS A 113 -1.14 5.67 -19.42
CA LYS A 113 -0.69 4.63 -20.36
C LYS A 113 0.47 5.07 -21.25
N LEU A 114 0.72 6.38 -21.37
CA LEU A 114 1.79 6.95 -22.18
C LEU A 114 3.17 6.82 -21.51
N PHE A 115 3.23 6.76 -20.17
CA PHE A 115 4.46 6.52 -19.41
C PHE A 115 4.63 5.02 -19.13
N GLY A 116 5.14 4.31 -20.14
CA GLY A 116 5.28 2.85 -20.16
C GLY A 116 6.22 2.27 -19.10
N CYS A 117 5.64 1.71 -18.04
CA CYS A 117 6.13 0.54 -17.33
C CYS A 117 4.96 -0.22 -16.68
N ASN A 118 4.35 -1.15 -17.42
CA ASN A 118 3.16 -1.92 -17.02
C ASN A 118 3.32 -2.83 -15.78
N PHE A 119 4.52 -2.90 -15.16
CA PHE A 119 4.80 -3.81 -14.05
C PHE A 119 4.90 -3.11 -12.68
N CYS A 120 5.18 -1.79 -12.64
CA CYS A 120 5.72 -1.12 -11.45
C CYS A 120 4.67 -0.48 -10.52
N GLN A 121 3.47 -0.17 -11.02
CA GLN A 121 2.43 0.57 -10.27
C GLN A 121 1.03 -0.06 -10.42
N GLN A 122 0.89 -0.84 -11.48
CA GLN A 122 -0.21 -1.74 -11.78
C GLN A 122 -0.41 -2.83 -10.72
N SER A 123 0.64 -3.21 -9.96
CA SER A 123 0.56 -4.34 -9.01
C SER A 123 -0.44 -4.09 -7.89
N GLU A 124 -0.40 -2.96 -7.18
CA GLU A 124 -1.41 -2.66 -6.14
C GLU A 124 -2.70 -2.10 -6.74
N GLN A 125 -2.66 -1.11 -7.65
CA GLN A 125 -3.91 -0.52 -8.14
C GLN A 125 -4.71 -1.43 -9.08
N SER A 126 -4.09 -2.29 -9.90
CA SER A 126 -4.83 -3.21 -10.77
C SER A 126 -5.27 -4.49 -10.06
N VAL A 127 -4.53 -4.99 -9.06
CA VAL A 127 -5.01 -6.09 -8.20
C VAL A 127 -6.13 -5.57 -7.31
N VAL A 128 -6.00 -4.39 -6.69
CA VAL A 128 -7.07 -3.78 -5.90
C VAL A 128 -8.26 -3.43 -6.79
N MET A 129 -8.11 -2.83 -7.98
CA MET A 129 -9.27 -2.59 -8.86
C MET A 129 -9.94 -3.89 -9.33
N ARG A 130 -9.18 -4.91 -9.75
CA ARG A 130 -9.76 -6.21 -10.16
C ARG A 130 -10.39 -6.95 -8.98
N PHE A 131 -9.84 -6.80 -7.78
CA PHE A 131 -10.39 -7.41 -6.56
C PHE A 131 -11.61 -6.64 -6.06
N VAL A 132 -11.60 -5.30 -6.10
CA VAL A 132 -12.75 -4.42 -5.85
C VAL A 132 -13.86 -4.72 -6.85
N GLU A 133 -13.55 -4.83 -8.14
CA GLU A 133 -14.52 -5.23 -9.18
C GLU A 133 -15.11 -6.60 -8.88
N LYS A 134 -14.28 -7.60 -8.53
CA LYS A 134 -14.76 -8.92 -8.10
C LYS A 134 -15.59 -8.87 -6.82
N CYS A 135 -15.23 -8.05 -5.83
CA CYS A 135 -15.97 -7.88 -4.59
C CYS A 135 -17.31 -7.16 -4.82
N THR A 136 -17.35 -6.13 -5.65
CA THR A 136 -18.58 -5.43 -6.03
C THR A 136 -19.50 -6.34 -6.84
N LEU A 137 -18.97 -7.17 -7.75
CA LEU A 137 -19.74 -8.18 -8.47
C LEU A 137 -20.25 -9.29 -7.53
N LEU A 138 -19.51 -9.64 -6.47
CA LEU A 138 -19.95 -10.56 -5.42
C LEU A 138 -21.08 -9.97 -4.56
N PHE A 139 -21.06 -8.67 -4.28
CA PHE A 139 -22.09 -8.00 -3.49
C PHE A 139 -23.37 -7.65 -4.28
N LYS A 140 -23.33 -7.72 -5.62
CA LYS A 140 -24.47 -7.46 -6.49
C LYS A 140 -25.32 -8.71 -6.79
N LYS A 141 -25.02 -9.84 -6.13
CA LYS A 141 -25.70 -11.13 -6.28
C LYS A 141 -26.40 -11.51 -4.98
#